data_AF-A0A925DM52-F1
#
_entry.id   AF-A0A925DM52-F1
#
_cell.length_a   1.000
_cell.length_b   1.000
_cell.length_c   1.000
_cell.angle_alpha   90.00
_cell.angle_beta   90.00
_cell.angle_gamma   90.00
#
_symmetry.space_group_name_H-M   'P 1'
#
loop_
_entity.id
_entity.type
_entity.pdbx_description
1 polymer ?
#
loop_
_entity_poly.entity_id
_entity_poly.type
_entity_poly.pdbx_seq_one_letter_code
_entity_poly.pdbx_strand_id
1 'polypeptide(L)'
;MNPDWMENLNIPQLWEFATGKNVGVAVIDTGISFNNPDLIFNEKTFFVYDPKVSLQDTHGHGTHCAGLIGAKNNNGNSIGVARDCNLFVCRISQTGS
;
A
#
# COMPACT_ATOMS: atom_id res chain seq x y z
N MET A 1 -14.70 -7.79 7.94
CA MET A 1 -15.32 -8.59 6.87
C MET A 1 -14.60 -8.23 5.58
N ASN A 2 -14.27 -9.19 4.71
CA ASN A 2 -13.61 -8.84 3.46
C ASN A 2 -14.60 -8.11 2.54
N PRO A 3 -14.15 -7.13 1.75
CA PRO A 3 -15.00 -6.50 0.75
C PRO A 3 -15.33 -7.46 -0.40
N ASP A 4 -16.52 -7.32 -1.00
CA ASP A 4 -17.06 -8.25 -2.02
C ASP A 4 -16.10 -8.50 -3.19
N TRP A 5 -15.30 -7.49 -3.59
CA TRP A 5 -14.34 -7.63 -4.68
C TRP A 5 -13.24 -8.65 -4.37
N MET A 6 -12.88 -8.83 -3.10
CA MET A 6 -11.89 -9.83 -2.71
C MET A 6 -12.43 -11.25 -2.84
N GLU A 7 -13.70 -11.45 -2.46
CA GLU A 7 -14.37 -12.74 -2.61
C GLU A 7 -14.54 -13.08 -4.09
N ASN A 8 -14.95 -12.11 -4.91
CA ASN A 8 -15.11 -12.29 -6.36
C ASN A 8 -13.80 -12.65 -7.09
N LEU A 9 -12.65 -12.20 -6.55
CA LEU A 9 -11.33 -12.54 -7.06
C LEU A 9 -10.67 -13.73 -6.34
N ASN A 10 -11.38 -14.39 -5.41
CA ASN A 10 -10.88 -15.47 -4.57
C ASN A 10 -9.58 -15.14 -3.81
N ILE A 11 -9.42 -13.88 -3.39
CA ILE A 11 -8.23 -13.43 -2.67
C ILE A 11 -8.00 -14.21 -1.36
N PRO A 12 -9.02 -14.46 -0.52
CA PRO A 12 -8.81 -15.20 0.72
C PRO A 12 -8.24 -16.60 0.50
N GLN A 13 -8.70 -17.31 -0.53
CA GLN A 13 -8.21 -18.63 -0.91
C GLN A 13 -6.79 -18.56 -1.48
N LEU A 14 -6.44 -17.49 -2.21
CA LEU A 14 -5.09 -17.28 -2.73
C LEU A 14 -4.06 -17.08 -1.61
N TRP A 15 -4.44 -16.53 -0.46
CA TRP A 15 -3.55 -16.36 0.69
C TRP A 15 -3.04 -17.67 1.30
N GLU A 16 -3.71 -18.80 1.07
CA GLU A 16 -3.21 -20.12 1.45
C GLU A 16 -1.95 -20.52 0.64
N PHE A 17 -1.74 -19.90 -0.52
CA PHE A 17 -0.60 -20.18 -1.42
C PHE A 17 0.42 -19.05 -1.41
N ALA A 18 -0.04 -17.80 -1.43
CA ALA A 18 0.83 -16.63 -1.52
C ALA A 18 0.19 -15.40 -0.88
N THR A 19 0.95 -14.72 -0.02
CA THR A 19 0.54 -13.45 0.61
C THR A 19 1.37 -12.25 0.14
N GLY A 20 2.34 -12.48 -0.77
CA GLY A 20 3.33 -11.48 -1.17
C GLY A 20 4.54 -11.39 -0.25
N LYS A 21 4.68 -12.31 0.72
CA LYS A 21 5.86 -12.37 1.60
C LYS A 21 7.16 -12.39 0.79
N ASN A 22 8.12 -11.55 1.19
CA ASN A 22 9.42 -11.34 0.53
C ASN A 22 9.34 -10.70 -0.87
N VAL A 23 8.17 -10.23 -1.31
CA VAL A 23 8.02 -9.48 -2.58
C VAL A 23 8.07 -7.99 -2.29
N GLY A 24 8.86 -7.25 -3.08
CA GLY A 24 8.84 -5.80 -3.09
C GLY A 24 7.87 -5.25 -4.13
N VAL A 25 7.02 -4.29 -3.73
CA VAL A 25 6.06 -3.63 -4.64
C VAL A 25 6.23 -2.12 -4.55
N ALA A 26 6.59 -1.46 -5.65
CA ALA A 26 6.74 -0.02 -5.69
C ALA A 26 5.44 0.68 -6.11
N VAL A 27 5.01 1.65 -5.30
CA VAL A 27 3.89 2.56 -5.55
C VAL A 27 4.48 3.91 -5.98
N ILE A 28 4.26 4.27 -7.24
CA ILE A 28 4.75 5.50 -7.87
C ILE A 28 3.54 6.41 -8.10
N ASP A 29 3.25 7.31 -7.16
CA ASP A 29 1.95 8.00 -7.11
C ASP A 29 2.04 9.36 -6.36
N THR A 30 0.98 9.78 -5.64
CA THR A 30 0.93 11.00 -4.82
C THR A 30 1.61 10.87 -3.46
N GLY A 31 2.27 9.74 -3.20
CA GLY A 31 2.93 9.45 -1.93
C GLY A 31 2.11 8.53 -1.05
N ILE A 32 2.31 8.62 0.26
CA ILE A 32 1.64 7.76 1.24
C ILE A 32 1.31 8.50 2.54
N SER A 33 0.21 8.14 3.20
CA SER A 33 -0.10 8.63 4.53
C SER A 33 0.74 7.94 5.60
N PHE A 34 1.58 8.70 6.30
CA PHE A 34 2.38 8.18 7.43
C PHE A 34 1.54 7.86 8.67
N ASN A 35 0.31 8.37 8.73
CA ASN A 35 -0.59 8.19 9.86
C ASN A 35 -1.56 7.01 9.66
N ASN A 36 -1.41 6.24 8.58
CA ASN A 36 -2.25 5.06 8.34
C ASN A 36 -1.63 3.83 9.02
N PRO A 37 -2.24 3.28 10.09
CA PRO A 37 -1.68 2.16 10.85
C PRO A 37 -1.76 0.81 10.11
N ASP A 38 -2.56 0.71 9.05
CA ASP A 38 -2.62 -0.49 8.20
C ASP A 38 -1.47 -0.52 7.17
N LEU A 39 -0.76 0.59 7.00
CA LEU A 39 0.34 0.73 6.05
C LEU A 39 1.67 0.81 6.83
N ILE A 40 2.34 -0.34 6.95
CA ILE A 40 3.62 -0.44 7.65
C ILE A 40 4.77 -0.23 6.67
N PHE A 41 5.68 0.67 7.03
CA PHE A 41 6.87 1.00 6.26
C PHE A 41 8.11 0.95 7.14
N ASN A 42 9.25 0.68 6.50
CA ASN A 42 10.57 0.76 7.11
C ASN A 42 11.34 1.92 6.46
N GLU A 43 12.39 2.45 7.08
CA GLU A 43 13.17 3.55 6.46
C GLU A 43 13.72 3.20 5.06
N LYS A 44 13.90 1.90 4.78
CA LYS A 44 14.35 1.36 3.49
C LYS A 44 13.27 1.25 2.42
N THR A 45 12.01 1.54 2.74
CA THR A 45 10.88 1.46 1.80
C THR A 45 10.60 2.77 1.05
N PHE A 46 11.44 3.78 1.21
CA PHE A 46 11.20 5.11 0.66
C PHE A 46 12.19 5.44 -0.44
N PHE A 47 11.68 5.66 -1.65
CA PHE A 47 12.44 6.21 -2.77
C PHE A 47 11.92 7.60 -3.06
N VAL A 48 12.73 8.61 -2.76
CA VAL A 48 12.34 10.00 -2.95
C VAL A 48 12.89 10.47 -4.31
N TYR A 49 12.01 10.75 -5.27
CA TYR A 49 12.40 11.31 -6.58
C TYR A 49 12.99 12.71 -6.44
N ASP A 50 12.37 13.55 -5.59
CA ASP A 50 12.88 14.87 -5.21
C ASP A 50 12.98 14.97 -3.68
N PRO A 51 14.20 14.99 -3.09
CA PRO A 51 14.39 15.00 -1.64
C PRO A 51 13.78 16.22 -0.93
N LYS A 52 13.38 17.25 -1.68
CA LYS A 52 12.66 18.42 -1.14
C LYS A 52 11.16 18.17 -0.96
N VAL A 53 10.65 17.09 -1.53
CA VAL A 53 9.24 16.74 -1.51
C VAL A 53 9.00 15.67 -0.46
N SER A 54 8.16 15.98 0.52
CA SER A 54 7.69 14.99 1.50
C SER A 54 6.92 13.88 0.79
N LEU A 55 7.15 12.63 1.20
CA LEU A 55 6.35 11.50 0.72
C LEU A 55 4.93 11.47 1.33
N GLN A 56 4.64 12.34 2.31
CA GLN A 56 3.32 12.44 2.91
C GLN A 56 2.27 12.74 1.83
N ASP A 57 1.35 11.81 1.62
CA ASP A 57 0.25 11.97 0.69
C ASP A 57 -0.67 13.11 1.14
N THR A 58 -0.92 14.04 0.22
CA THR A 58 -1.80 15.20 0.44
C THR A 58 -3.07 15.11 -0.41
N HIS A 59 -3.17 14.10 -1.27
CA HIS A 59 -4.30 13.91 -2.18
C HIS A 59 -5.11 12.66 -1.81
N GLY A 60 -4.42 11.55 -1.49
CA GLY A 60 -5.03 10.31 -1.02
C GLY A 60 -4.96 9.14 -2.01
N HIS A 61 -4.71 9.40 -3.31
CA HIS A 61 -4.67 8.37 -4.35
C HIS A 61 -3.57 7.33 -4.09
N GLY A 62 -2.34 7.77 -3.85
CA GLY A 62 -1.22 6.88 -3.55
C GLY A 62 -1.44 6.05 -2.28
N THR A 63 -2.01 6.65 -1.23
CA THR A 63 -2.38 5.94 0.00
C THR A 63 -3.45 4.88 -0.27
N HIS A 64 -4.46 5.20 -1.08
CA HIS A 64 -5.53 4.28 -1.43
C HIS A 64 -5.01 3.09 -2.26
N CYS A 65 -4.21 3.36 -3.29
CA CYS A 65 -3.54 2.34 -4.09
C CYS A 65 -2.67 1.42 -3.23
N ALA A 66 -1.84 1.99 -2.34
CA ALA A 66 -1.03 1.21 -1.43
C ALA A 66 -1.86 0.37 -0.44
N GLY A 67 -3.03 0.87 -0.01
CA GLY A 67 -3.99 0.14 0.81
C GLY A 67 -4.50 -1.12 0.12
N LEU A 68 -4.96 -0.99 -1.13
CA LEU A 68 -5.42 -2.13 -1.94
C LEU A 68 -4.33 -3.18 -2.14
N ILE A 69 -3.07 -2.76 -2.25
CA ILE A 69 -1.93 -3.66 -2.44
C ILE A 69 -1.56 -4.36 -1.14
N GLY A 70 -1.28 -3.61 -0.07
CA GLY A 70 -0.47 -4.12 1.05
C GLY A 70 -0.98 -3.78 2.45
N ALA A 71 -2.22 -3.33 2.62
CA ALA A 71 -2.77 -3.06 3.95
C ALA A 71 -2.74 -4.32 4.84
N LYS A 72 -2.28 -4.15 6.09
CA LYS A 72 -2.08 -5.22 7.08
C LYS A 72 -3.32 -5.59 7.89
N ASN A 73 -4.38 -4.77 7.83
CA ASN A 73 -5.60 -4.91 8.63
C ASN A 73 -5.37 -4.82 10.15
N ASN A 74 -4.42 -4.01 10.58
CA ASN A 74 -4.12 -3.75 11.99
C ASN A 74 -5.29 -3.05 12.70
N ASN A 75 -6.04 -2.21 11.99
CA ASN A 75 -7.19 -1.49 12.52
C ASN A 75 -8.54 -2.15 12.15
N GLY A 76 -8.55 -3.31 11.50
CA GLY A 76 -9.78 -4.02 11.11
C GLY A 76 -10.54 -3.39 9.93
N ASN A 77 -10.00 -2.32 9.33
CA ASN A 77 -10.69 -1.51 8.33
C ASN A 77 -10.32 -1.85 6.89
N SER A 78 -9.10 -2.33 6.62
CA SER A 78 -8.61 -2.58 5.26
C SER A 78 -7.54 -3.65 5.23
N ILE A 79 -7.65 -4.56 4.26
CA ILE A 79 -6.66 -5.61 3.98
C ILE A 79 -6.27 -5.54 2.51
N GLY A 80 -4.99 -5.68 2.21
CA GLY A 80 -4.45 -5.64 0.85
C GLY A 80 -4.38 -7.02 0.22
N VAL A 81 -4.34 -7.08 -1.12
CA VAL A 81 -4.18 -8.34 -1.86
C VAL A 81 -2.88 -9.05 -1.51
N ALA A 82 -1.77 -8.31 -1.46
CA ALA A 82 -0.44 -8.81 -1.11
C ALA A 82 -0.09 -8.33 0.31
N ARG A 83 -0.91 -8.72 1.30
CA ARG A 83 -0.81 -8.22 2.69
C ARG A 83 0.54 -8.44 3.36
N ASP A 84 1.42 -9.33 2.87
CA ASP A 84 2.77 -9.54 3.43
C ASP A 84 3.90 -8.98 2.57
N CYS A 85 3.59 -8.22 1.51
CA CYS A 85 4.61 -7.56 0.70
C CYS A 85 5.34 -6.44 1.46
N ASN A 86 6.48 -6.05 0.91
CA ASN A 86 7.22 -4.85 1.27
C ASN A 86 6.82 -3.75 0.27
N LEU A 87 5.98 -2.81 0.72
CA LEU A 87 5.63 -1.64 -0.09
C LEU A 87 6.82 -0.70 -0.17
N PHE A 88 7.11 -0.17 -1.35
CA PHE A 88 8.04 0.92 -1.58
C PHE A 88 7.29 2.12 -2.12
N VAL A 89 7.61 3.34 -1.68
CA VAL A 89 6.85 4.54 -2.05
C VAL A 89 7.75 5.52 -2.79
N CYS A 90 7.28 5.98 -3.94
CA CYS A 90 7.85 7.07 -4.71
C CYS A 90 6.75 8.09 -5.04
N ARG A 91 6.88 9.31 -4.50
CA ARG A 91 5.96 10.39 -4.84
C ARG A 91 6.46 11.12 -6.10
N ILE A 92 5.61 11.16 -7.13
CA ILE A 92 5.91 11.85 -8.40
C ILE A 92 4.86 12.92 -8.78
N SER A 93 3.70 12.94 -8.11
CA SER A 93 2.61 13.87 -8.38
C SER A 93 2.06 14.47 -7.09
N GLN A 94 1.41 15.63 -7.18
CA GLN A 94 0.64 16.22 -6.09
C GLN A 94 -0.86 15.93 -6.19
N THR A 95 -1.35 15.54 -7.38
CA THR A 95 -2.79 15.52 -7.71
C THR A 95 -3.30 14.18 -8.24
N GLY A 96 -2.44 13.17 -8.36
CA GLY A 96 -2.78 11.90 -9.04
C GLY A 96 -2.71 12.06 -10.55
N SER A 97 -2.88 10.95 -11.29
CA SER A 97 -3.04 10.92 -12.75
C SER A 97 -4.50 10.81 -13.15
#